data_AF-A0A0L7AGU2-F1
#
_entry.id   AF-A0A0L7AGU2-F1
#
_cell.length_a   1.000
_cell.length_b   1.000
_cell.length_c   1.000
_cell.angle_alpha   90.00
_cell.angle_beta   90.00
_cell.angle_gamma   90.00
#
_symmetry.space_group_name_H-M   'P 1'
#
loop_
_entity.id
_entity.type
_entity.pdbx_description
1 polymer ?
#
loop_
_entity_poly.entity_id
_entity_poly.type
_entity_poly.pdbx_seq_one_letter_code
_entity_poly.pdbx_strand_id
1 'polypeptide(L)'
;MLEALTDEGSDKDGGAEGGQGNGGVGGGDGNDSGNDNEDKDEPEKYTLQFHFTDDDGIPYSETRYIAFFEDGTQARGETDKDGYTEIFITDSELTIKVRLLHQSIDMIEGGVYE
;
A
#
# COMPACT_ATOMS: atom_id res chain seq x y z
N MET A 1 4.01 36.34 42.42
CA MET A 1 5.40 35.97 42.80
C MET A 1 5.60 34.54 42.36
N LEU A 2 6.58 34.30 41.49
CA LEU A 2 7.03 32.98 41.06
C LEU A 2 8.39 32.79 41.75
N GLU A 3 8.50 31.81 42.64
CA GLU A 3 9.76 31.51 43.33
C GLU A 3 10.71 30.72 42.42
N ALA A 4 12.00 31.05 42.55
CA ALA A 4 13.10 30.67 41.69
C ALA A 4 14.07 29.69 42.38
N LEU A 5 14.58 28.74 41.57
CA LEU A 5 15.96 28.24 41.44
C LEU A 5 16.77 27.73 42.65
N THR A 6 17.32 26.52 42.49
CA THR A 6 18.70 26.05 42.76
C THR A 6 18.79 24.63 42.14
N ASP A 7 19.67 24.20 41.24
CA ASP A 7 21.10 24.37 40.90
C ASP A 7 22.11 24.02 42.00
N GLU A 8 22.57 22.76 42.00
CA GLU A 8 23.90 22.25 42.41
C GLU A 8 24.05 20.88 41.68
N GLY A 9 25.11 20.47 40.98
CA GLY A 9 26.50 20.91 40.92
C GLY A 9 27.41 19.67 41.09
N SER A 10 28.07 19.26 39.99
CA SER A 10 29.42 18.63 39.92
C SER A 10 29.59 17.19 40.49
N ASP A 11 30.36 16.23 39.97
CA ASP A 11 31.68 16.28 39.33
C ASP A 11 32.25 14.84 39.07
N LYS A 12 33.19 14.72 38.10
CA LYS A 12 34.29 13.71 37.94
C LYS A 12 33.95 12.28 37.48
N ASP A 13 34.74 11.53 36.71
CA ASP A 13 36.07 11.62 36.04
C ASP A 13 36.02 10.53 34.93
N GLY A 14 36.58 10.62 33.72
CA GLY A 14 38.02 10.68 33.44
C GLY A 14 38.64 9.27 33.34
N GLY A 15 38.79 8.70 32.13
CA GLY A 15 39.51 7.44 31.92
C GLY A 15 39.52 6.94 30.46
N ALA A 16 40.54 7.34 29.70
CA ALA A 16 40.87 6.82 28.38
C ALA A 16 41.60 5.47 28.48
N GLU A 17 41.47 4.60 27.47
CA GLU A 17 42.61 3.87 26.89
C GLU A 17 42.21 3.15 25.60
N GLY A 18 42.95 3.47 24.52
CA GLY A 18 42.86 2.82 23.23
C GLY A 18 43.73 1.56 23.18
N GLY A 19 43.27 0.56 22.42
CA GLY A 19 44.03 -0.63 22.09
C GLY A 19 43.92 -0.94 20.60
N GLN A 20 44.90 -0.49 19.82
CA GLN A 20 45.13 -0.96 18.45
C GLN A 20 45.80 -2.34 18.51
N GLY A 21 45.09 -3.38 18.05
CA GLY A 21 45.66 -4.69 17.75
C GLY A 21 45.62 -4.92 16.24
N ASN A 22 46.77 -4.80 15.59
CA ASN A 22 46.96 -5.09 14.17
C ASN A 22 47.54 -6.51 14.05
N GLY A 23 46.86 -7.41 13.34
CA GLY A 23 47.25 -8.83 13.25
C GLY A 23 46.80 -9.51 11.96
N GLY A 24 47.69 -9.49 10.95
CA GLY A 24 48.06 -10.67 10.17
C GLY A 24 47.07 -11.32 9.21
N VAL A 25 47.29 -11.04 7.92
CA VAL A 25 46.92 -11.75 6.68
C VAL A 25 46.88 -13.29 6.80
N GLY A 26 45.82 -13.89 6.25
CA GLY A 26 45.75 -15.32 5.91
C GLY A 26 44.72 -15.56 4.81
N GLY A 27 45.20 -15.84 3.59
CA GLY A 27 44.36 -16.15 2.43
C GLY A 27 43.61 -17.48 2.59
N GLY A 28 42.46 -17.56 1.93
CA GLY A 28 41.65 -18.77 1.81
C GLY A 28 40.75 -18.63 0.60
N ASP A 29 40.99 -19.51 -0.37
CA ASP A 29 40.47 -19.54 -1.72
C ASP A 29 38.96 -19.36 -1.84
N GLY A 30 38.59 -18.63 -2.89
CA GLY A 30 37.21 -18.41 -3.28
C GLY A 30 36.48 -19.72 -3.49
N ASN A 31 35.32 -19.81 -2.86
CA ASN A 31 34.20 -20.51 -3.42
C ASN A 31 33.04 -19.51 -3.41
N ASP A 32 33.10 -18.58 -4.37
CA ASP A 32 31.93 -17.82 -4.83
C ASP A 32 31.02 -18.84 -5.53
N SER A 33 30.38 -19.68 -4.72
CA SER A 33 29.21 -20.41 -5.14
C SER A 33 28.14 -19.34 -5.28
N GLY A 34 28.09 -18.73 -6.47
CA GLY A 34 26.99 -17.92 -6.93
C GLY A 34 25.72 -18.64 -6.54
N ASN A 35 25.09 -18.14 -5.48
CA ASN A 35 23.73 -18.48 -5.19
C ASN A 35 22.93 -17.69 -6.21
N ASP A 36 22.88 -18.22 -7.43
CA ASP A 36 21.94 -17.85 -8.48
C ASP A 36 20.54 -18.24 -8.01
N ASN A 37 20.12 -17.63 -6.90
CA ASN A 37 18.71 -17.38 -6.69
C ASN A 37 18.36 -16.41 -7.81
N GLU A 38 17.96 -16.96 -8.95
CA GLU A 38 17.03 -16.29 -9.84
C GLU A 38 15.83 -15.91 -8.98
N ASP A 39 15.92 -14.76 -8.32
CA ASP A 39 14.78 -13.97 -7.90
C ASP A 39 14.07 -13.67 -9.21
N LYS A 40 13.22 -14.61 -9.63
CA LYS A 40 12.25 -14.39 -10.68
C LYS A 40 11.33 -13.35 -10.10
N ASP A 41 11.69 -12.09 -10.32
CA ASP A 41 10.89 -10.93 -9.95
C ASP A 41 9.46 -11.25 -10.38
N GLU A 42 8.58 -11.51 -9.40
CA GLU A 42 7.17 -11.65 -9.70
C GLU A 42 6.75 -10.37 -10.41
N PRO A 43 5.99 -10.45 -11.51
CA PRO A 43 5.60 -9.25 -12.23
C PRO A 43 4.92 -8.29 -11.25
N GLU A 44 5.35 -7.03 -11.25
CA GLU A 44 4.78 -6.01 -10.38
C GLU A 44 3.26 -5.95 -10.59
N LYS A 45 2.50 -6.14 -9.52
CA LYS A 45 1.03 -6.09 -9.56
C LYS A 45 0.55 -4.70 -9.20
N TYR A 46 -0.36 -4.19 -10.00
CA TYR A 46 -1.03 -2.92 -9.75
C TYR A 46 -2.28 -3.17 -8.91
N THR A 47 -2.45 -2.37 -7.87
CA THR A 47 -3.62 -2.42 -6.99
C THR A 47 -4.38 -1.10 -7.08
N LEU A 48 -5.69 -1.17 -7.32
CA LEU A 48 -6.56 -0.01 -7.44
C LEU A 48 -7.79 -0.19 -6.56
N GLN A 49 -8.17 0.88 -5.86
CA GLN A 49 -9.40 0.96 -5.09
C GLN A 49 -10.00 2.36 -5.27
N PHE A 50 -11.31 2.44 -5.43
CA PHE A 50 -12.01 3.70 -5.60
C PHE A 50 -12.77 4.04 -4.33
N HIS A 51 -12.73 5.32 -3.94
CA HIS A 51 -13.49 5.87 -2.83
C HIS A 51 -14.54 6.84 -3.37
N PHE A 52 -15.81 6.52 -3.14
CA PHE A 52 -16.94 7.30 -3.63
C PHE A 52 -17.54 8.14 -2.52
N THR A 53 -17.45 9.46 -2.67
CA THR A 53 -18.11 10.44 -1.80
C THR A 53 -18.95 11.40 -2.63
N ASP A 54 -19.95 12.03 -2.01
CA ASP A 54 -20.62 13.19 -2.58
C ASP A 54 -19.76 14.46 -2.46
N ASP A 55 -20.32 15.60 -2.88
CA ASP A 55 -19.66 16.90 -2.86
C ASP A 55 -19.37 17.42 -1.43
N ASP A 56 -20.10 16.91 -0.42
CA ASP A 56 -19.92 17.23 0.99
C ASP A 56 -18.96 16.25 1.70
N GLY A 57 -18.44 15.25 0.97
CA GLY A 57 -17.52 14.23 1.49
C GLY A 57 -18.22 13.08 2.23
N ILE A 58 -19.54 12.96 2.13
CA ILE A 58 -20.29 11.84 2.70
C ILE A 58 -20.09 10.62 1.79
N PRO A 59 -19.66 9.46 2.32
CA PRO A 59 -19.42 8.28 1.50
C PRO A 59 -20.73 7.72 0.94
N TYR A 60 -20.67 7.23 -0.30
CA TYR A 60 -21.69 6.37 -0.88
C TYR A 60 -21.54 4.97 -0.31
N SER A 61 -22.02 4.77 0.92
CA SER A 61 -21.96 3.51 1.64
C SER A 61 -22.88 2.45 1.02
N GLU A 62 -22.47 1.18 1.04
CA GLU A 62 -23.32 0.02 0.68
C GLU A 62 -24.05 0.22 -0.66
N THR A 63 -23.37 0.83 -1.63
CA THR A 63 -23.92 1.25 -2.92
C THR A 63 -23.36 0.36 -4.02
N ARG A 64 -24.26 -0.28 -4.77
CA ARG A 64 -23.89 -1.15 -5.89
C ARG A 64 -23.16 -0.37 -6.98
N TYR A 65 -22.21 -1.02 -7.64
CA TYR A 65 -21.46 -0.44 -8.74
C TYR A 65 -21.18 -1.46 -9.85
N ILE A 66 -20.79 -0.93 -11.00
CA ILE A 66 -20.21 -1.71 -12.10
C ILE A 66 -18.85 -1.12 -12.51
N ALA A 67 -17.85 -1.98 -12.60
CA ALA A 67 -16.51 -1.65 -13.07
C ALA A 67 -16.33 -2.19 -14.49
N PHE A 68 -15.84 -1.35 -15.39
CA PHE A 68 -15.52 -1.69 -16.78
C PHE A 68 -14.00 -1.71 -16.94
N PHE A 69 -13.47 -2.84 -17.38
CA PHE A 69 -12.05 -3.01 -17.69
C PHE A 69 -11.77 -2.72 -19.17
N GLU A 70 -10.51 -2.46 -19.51
CA GLU A 70 -10.11 -2.13 -20.89
C GLU A 70 -10.35 -3.28 -21.89
N ASP A 71 -10.28 -4.52 -21.42
CA ASP A 71 -10.55 -5.73 -22.21
C ASP A 71 -12.05 -5.92 -22.51
N GLY A 72 -12.91 -5.02 -22.02
CA GLY A 72 -14.36 -5.06 -22.18
C GLY A 72 -15.09 -5.92 -21.16
N THR A 73 -14.38 -6.60 -20.27
CA THR A 73 -14.98 -7.33 -19.15
C THR A 73 -15.55 -6.38 -18.11
N GLN A 74 -16.44 -6.90 -17.26
CA GLN A 74 -17.14 -6.13 -16.25
C GLN A 74 -17.17 -6.88 -14.92
N ALA A 75 -16.94 -6.15 -13.83
CA ALA A 75 -17.17 -6.63 -12.47
C ALA A 75 -18.30 -5.84 -11.82
N ARG A 76 -19.05 -6.50 -10.94
CA ARG A 76 -20.11 -5.89 -10.14
C ARG A 76 -19.79 -6.09 -8.68
N GLY A 77 -19.98 -5.04 -7.89
CA GLY A 77 -19.78 -5.10 -6.46
C GLY A 77 -20.66 -4.10 -5.74
N GLU A 78 -20.39 -3.95 -4.45
CA GLU A 78 -21.01 -2.96 -3.58
C GLU A 78 -19.89 -2.27 -2.81
N THR A 79 -20.01 -0.95 -2.62
CA THR A 79 -19.07 -0.21 -1.77
C THR A 79 -19.23 -0.62 -0.31
N ASP A 80 -18.17 -0.52 0.48
CA ASP A 80 -18.26 -0.73 1.92
C ASP A 80 -18.95 0.45 2.63
N LYS A 81 -18.96 0.42 3.96
CA LYS A 81 -19.60 1.47 4.78
C LYS A 81 -18.92 2.83 4.65
N ASP A 82 -17.65 2.83 4.29
CA ASP A 82 -16.85 4.04 4.13
C ASP A 82 -16.77 4.46 2.65
N GLY A 83 -17.53 3.81 1.75
CA GLY A 83 -17.63 4.20 0.34
C GLY A 83 -16.53 3.64 -0.57
N TYR A 84 -15.75 2.65 -0.10
CA TYR A 84 -14.69 2.04 -0.90
C TYR A 84 -15.18 0.86 -1.72
N THR A 85 -14.65 0.69 -2.93
CA THR A 85 -14.81 -0.55 -3.71
C THR A 85 -13.95 -1.68 -3.15
N GLU A 86 -14.09 -2.86 -3.74
CA GLU A 86 -13.06 -3.90 -3.59
C GLU A 86 -11.72 -3.43 -4.19
N ILE A 87 -10.65 -4.14 -3.86
CA ILE A 87 -9.32 -3.91 -4.42
C ILE A 87 -9.23 -4.70 -5.72
N PHE A 88 -9.02 -4.00 -6.83
CA PHE A 88 -8.70 -4.60 -8.11
C PHE A 88 -7.19 -4.85 -8.18
N ILE A 89 -6.80 -6.08 -8.49
CA ILE A 89 -5.39 -6.48 -8.67
C ILE A 89 -5.20 -6.81 -10.15
N THR A 90 -4.24 -6.15 -10.80
CA THR A 90 -4.00 -6.29 -12.24
C THR A 90 -2.51 -6.48 -12.51
N ASP A 91 -2.18 -7.31 -13.50
CA ASP A 91 -0.78 -7.58 -13.88
C ASP A 91 -0.20 -6.49 -14.82
N SER A 92 -0.97 -5.45 -15.11
CA SER A 92 -0.58 -4.30 -15.94
C SER A 92 -1.35 -3.05 -15.52
N GLU A 93 -0.86 -1.87 -15.92
CA GLU A 93 -1.57 -0.60 -15.76
C GLU A 93 -2.86 -0.62 -16.59
N LEU A 94 -3.98 -0.99 -15.97
CA LEU A 94 -5.29 -1.01 -16.60
C LEU A 94 -6.10 0.24 -16.22
N THR A 95 -6.75 0.86 -17.20
CA THR A 95 -7.78 1.86 -16.93
C THR A 95 -9.09 1.18 -16.54
N ILE A 96 -9.44 1.26 -15.26
CA ILE A 96 -10.74 0.80 -14.76
C ILE A 96 -11.68 2.00 -14.67
N LYS A 97 -12.87 1.89 -15.26
CA LYS A 97 -13.96 2.87 -15.11
C LYS A 97 -15.04 2.30 -14.20
N VAL A 98 -15.28 2.95 -13.07
CA VAL A 98 -16.30 2.50 -12.12
C VAL A 98 -17.48 3.46 -12.11
N ARG A 99 -18.71 2.93 -12.09
CA ARG A 99 -19.96 3.69 -11.99
C ARG A 99 -20.84 3.14 -10.89
N LEU A 100 -21.30 4.02 -9.99
CA LEU A 100 -22.34 3.68 -9.02
C LEU A 100 -23.67 3.44 -9.75
N LEU A 101 -24.41 2.44 -9.27
CA LEU A 101 -25.75 2.09 -9.72
C LEU A 101 -26.73 2.66 -8.68
N HIS A 102 -27.45 3.71 -9.05
CA HIS A 102 -28.48 4.26 -8.18
C HIS A 102 -29.62 3.24 -8.03
N GLN A 103 -30.21 3.11 -6.84
CA GLN A 103 -31.28 2.13 -6.59
C GLN A 103 -32.59 2.43 -7.34
N SER A 104 -32.63 3.53 -8.07
CA SER A 104 -33.76 3.98 -8.85
C SER A 104 -33.43 3.80 -10.33
N ILE A 105 -33.98 2.73 -10.94
CA ILE A 105 -34.06 2.49 -12.39
C ILE A 105 -32.75 1.92 -12.98
N ASP A 106 -32.77 0.63 -13.36
CA ASP A 106 -31.98 0.02 -14.47
C ASP A 106 -31.91 -1.53 -14.38
N MET A 107 -32.59 -2.17 -13.42
CA MET A 107 -32.83 -3.62 -13.47
C MET A 107 -34.18 -4.01 -14.11
N ILE A 108 -34.75 -3.14 -14.95
CA ILE A 108 -35.88 -3.51 -15.84
C ILE A 108 -35.49 -3.14 -17.27
N GLU A 109 -34.63 -3.92 -17.91
CA GLU A 109 -34.78 -4.28 -19.33
C GLU A 109 -33.80 -5.40 -19.70
N GLY A 110 -33.99 -6.55 -19.04
CA GLY A 110 -33.75 -7.85 -19.67
C GLY A 110 -34.89 -8.19 -20.64
N GLY A 111 -35.26 -7.24 -21.52
CA GLY A 111 -36.21 -7.45 -22.60
C GLY A 111 -35.46 -8.04 -23.78
N VAL A 112 -35.66 -9.33 -24.03
CA VAL A 112 -35.22 -10.08 -25.21
C VAL A 112 -35.39 -9.26 -26.50
N TYR A 113 -34.32 -9.17 -27.29
CA TYR A 113 -34.42 -8.81 -28.70
C TYR A 113 -35.12 -9.98 -29.42
N GLU A 114 -36.39 -9.80 -29.78
CA GLU A 114 -37.07 -10.57 -30.83
C GLU A 114 -37.26 -9.69 -32.07
#